data_AF-A0A088E3S7-F1
#
_entry.id   AF-A0A088E3S7-F1
#
_cell.length_a   1.000
_cell.length_b   1.000
_cell.length_c   1.000
_cell.angle_alpha   90.00
_cell.angle_beta   90.00
_cell.angle_gamma   90.00
#
_symmetry.space_group_name_H-M   'P 1'
#
loop_
_entity.id
_entity.type
_entity.pdbx_description
1 polymer ?
#
loop_
_entity_poly.entity_id
_entity_poly.type
_entity_poly.pdbx_seq_one_letter_code
_entity_poly.pdbx_strand_id
1 'polypeptide(L)'
;MDKAEILMEAYTSRKEIEPFDLSEDEAKIVGERFAQMLVEMEGLGGYKITKSGLWGVLTKRMISKSELELWFKTHKLEVEIIALVENGRVLRTYLGLEVPATRFTTWDLPKHYMIADDAFAGRLFVGKEIEPPYGHFKLFINGELVGEGAPTYNPQNVVKPDQTGYVSCGAFIGPVKISKGDLIRVEGKKTIQVRAT
;
A
#
# COMPACT_ATOMS: atom_id res chain seq x y z
N MET A 1 -22.28 16.09 -5.45
CA MET A 1 -20.92 15.84 -4.93
C MET A 1 -20.15 15.16 -6.04
N ASP A 2 -18.92 15.61 -6.31
CA ASP A 2 -18.08 14.97 -7.31
C ASP A 2 -17.63 13.57 -6.85
N LYS A 3 -17.41 12.63 -7.76
CA LYS A 3 -17.02 11.24 -7.42
C LYS A 3 -15.70 11.19 -6.63
N ALA A 4 -14.75 12.07 -6.93
CA ALA A 4 -13.51 12.19 -6.15
C ALA A 4 -13.75 12.73 -4.73
N GLU A 5 -14.72 13.64 -4.55
CA GLU A 5 -15.12 14.14 -3.24
C GLU A 5 -15.77 13.04 -2.39
N ILE A 6 -16.57 12.16 -3.02
CA ILE A 6 -17.15 10.99 -2.33
C ILE A 6 -16.04 10.06 -1.81
N LEU A 7 -15.02 9.77 -2.64
CA LEU A 7 -13.86 8.98 -2.22
C LEU A 7 -13.06 9.68 -1.09
N MET A 8 -12.94 11.01 -1.17
CA MET A 8 -12.27 11.81 -0.13
C MET A 8 -13.05 11.83 1.19
N GLU A 9 -14.38 11.90 1.14
CA GLU A 9 -15.23 11.78 2.32
C GLU A 9 -15.12 10.39 2.94
N ALA A 10 -15.17 9.33 2.12
CA ALA A 10 -14.95 7.95 2.57
C ALA A 10 -13.58 7.78 3.23
N TYR A 11 -12.54 8.35 2.62
CA TYR A 11 -11.18 8.37 3.17
C TYR A 11 -11.15 9.07 4.52
N THR A 12 -11.54 10.35 4.60
CA THR A 12 -11.43 11.15 5.83
C THR A 12 -12.31 10.64 6.97
N SER A 13 -13.52 10.15 6.66
CA SER A 13 -14.45 9.61 7.65
C SER A 13 -14.15 8.17 8.05
N ARG A 14 -13.21 7.51 7.34
CA ARG A 14 -12.85 6.09 7.53
C ARG A 14 -14.05 5.15 7.40
N LYS A 15 -14.98 5.49 6.49
CA LYS A 15 -16.20 4.74 6.22
C LYS A 15 -16.22 4.27 4.79
N GLU A 16 -16.43 2.98 4.61
CA GLU A 16 -16.62 2.38 3.29
C GLU A 16 -17.95 2.84 2.68
N ILE A 17 -17.98 2.97 1.36
CA ILE A 17 -19.14 3.38 0.57
C ILE A 17 -19.56 2.27 -0.40
N GLU A 18 -20.83 2.25 -0.79
CA GLU A 18 -21.26 1.38 -1.88
C GLU A 18 -20.60 1.82 -3.20
N PRO A 19 -20.21 0.88 -4.08
CA PRO A 19 -19.72 1.21 -5.41
C PRO A 19 -20.75 2.05 -6.17
N PHE A 20 -20.33 3.20 -6.69
CA PHE A 20 -21.13 4.05 -7.56
C PHE A 20 -20.79 3.77 -9.03
N ASP A 21 -21.72 4.05 -9.94
CA ASP A 21 -21.49 3.87 -11.37
C ASP A 21 -20.26 4.65 -11.85
N LEU A 22 -19.32 3.97 -12.48
CA LEU A 22 -18.02 4.49 -12.85
C LEU A 22 -17.54 3.83 -14.14
N SER A 23 -17.38 4.63 -15.20
CA SER A 23 -16.77 4.15 -16.44
C SER A 23 -15.23 4.16 -16.37
N GLU A 24 -14.58 3.47 -17.31
CA GLU A 24 -13.11 3.43 -17.38
C GLU A 24 -12.49 4.80 -17.66
N ASP A 25 -13.14 5.62 -18.48
CA ASP A 25 -12.67 6.96 -18.83
C ASP A 25 -12.80 7.92 -17.64
N GLU A 26 -13.91 7.86 -16.92
CA GLU A 26 -14.11 8.65 -15.70
C GLU A 26 -13.14 8.24 -14.60
N ALA A 27 -12.81 6.95 -14.48
CA ALA A 27 -11.96 6.45 -13.41
C ALA A 27 -10.57 7.11 -13.36
N LYS A 28 -9.99 7.44 -14.52
CA LYS A 28 -8.70 8.14 -14.58
C LYS A 28 -8.82 9.56 -14.02
N ILE A 29 -9.84 10.29 -14.47
CA ILE A 29 -10.10 11.68 -14.05
C ILE A 29 -10.40 11.73 -12.54
N VAL A 30 -11.24 10.81 -12.05
CA VAL A 30 -11.58 10.68 -10.63
C VAL A 30 -10.34 10.32 -9.82
N GLY A 31 -9.55 9.36 -10.28
CA GLY A 31 -8.33 8.92 -9.59
C GLY A 31 -7.26 10.00 -9.49
N GLU A 32 -7.02 10.75 -10.58
CA GLU A 32 -6.09 11.88 -10.59
C GLU A 32 -6.53 12.97 -9.62
N ARG A 33 -7.81 13.35 -9.67
CA ARG A 33 -8.37 14.36 -8.75
C ARG A 33 -8.32 13.90 -7.29
N PHE A 34 -8.67 12.64 -7.03
CA PHE A 34 -8.64 12.07 -5.68
C PHE A 34 -7.21 12.01 -5.12
N ALA A 35 -6.23 11.54 -5.90
CA ALA A 35 -4.82 11.53 -5.51
C ALA A 35 -4.28 12.95 -5.24
N GLN A 36 -4.67 13.94 -6.06
CA GLN A 36 -4.32 15.34 -5.81
C GLN A 36 -4.88 15.83 -4.48
N MET A 37 -6.16 15.57 -4.19
CA MET A 37 -6.80 15.96 -2.93
C MET A 37 -6.12 15.32 -1.70
N LEU A 38 -5.70 14.06 -1.80
CA LEU A 38 -4.92 13.37 -0.76
C LEU A 38 -3.60 14.10 -0.48
N VAL A 39 -2.86 14.45 -1.54
CA VAL A 39 -1.56 15.12 -1.43
C VAL A 39 -1.70 16.56 -0.91
N GLU A 40 -2.71 17.31 -1.37
CA GLU A 40 -2.98 18.66 -0.89
C GLU A 40 -3.32 18.68 0.61
N MET A 41 -4.07 17.68 1.09
CA MET A 41 -4.49 17.62 2.49
C MET A 41 -3.37 17.15 3.44
N GLU A 42 -2.64 16.09 3.07
CA GLU A 42 -1.73 15.39 4.00
C GLU A 42 -0.25 15.47 3.59
N GLY A 43 0.03 15.99 2.41
CA GLY A 43 1.35 16.00 1.80
C GLY A 43 1.74 14.63 1.24
N LEU A 44 2.49 14.66 0.15
CA LEU A 44 3.09 13.46 -0.43
C LEU A 44 4.12 12.85 0.54
N GLY A 45 3.99 11.55 0.80
CA GLY A 45 4.95 10.75 1.55
C GLY A 45 5.66 9.70 0.70
N GLY A 46 5.06 9.29 -0.41
CA GLY A 46 5.56 8.19 -1.21
C GLY A 46 4.59 7.70 -2.27
N TYR A 47 4.83 6.48 -2.75
CA TYR A 47 4.08 5.82 -3.81
C TYR A 47 3.95 4.33 -3.55
N LYS A 48 2.89 3.72 -4.07
CA LYS A 48 2.78 2.27 -4.19
C LYS A 48 2.82 1.83 -5.65
N ILE A 49 3.36 0.64 -5.91
CA ILE A 49 3.44 0.06 -7.25
C ILE A 49 2.87 -1.35 -7.20
N THR A 50 1.75 -1.56 -7.88
CA THR A 50 1.13 -2.88 -7.98
C THR A 50 1.88 -3.76 -8.98
N LYS A 51 1.72 -5.10 -8.87
CA LYS A 51 2.23 -6.05 -9.88
C LYS A 51 1.73 -5.78 -11.31
N SER A 52 0.59 -5.11 -11.46
CA SER A 52 0.01 -4.76 -12.76
C SER A 52 0.59 -3.49 -13.38
N GLY A 53 1.53 -2.83 -12.71
CA GLY A 53 2.13 -1.56 -13.14
C GLY A 53 1.29 -0.33 -12.80
N LEU A 54 0.08 -0.49 -12.22
CA LEU A 54 -0.65 0.62 -11.63
C LEU A 54 0.11 1.17 -10.42
N TRP A 55 0.07 2.49 -10.27
CA TRP A 55 0.68 3.19 -9.16
C TRP A 55 -0.37 4.06 -8.47
N GLY A 56 -0.16 4.31 -7.19
CA GLY A 56 -0.94 5.23 -6.37
C GLY A 56 -0.03 6.05 -5.48
N VAL A 57 -0.56 7.12 -4.91
CA VAL A 57 0.17 7.97 -3.97
C VAL A 57 0.06 7.41 -2.55
N LEU A 58 1.09 7.63 -1.74
CA LEU A 58 1.03 7.42 -0.30
C LEU A 58 1.25 8.77 0.36
N THR A 59 0.29 9.21 1.16
CA THR A 59 0.46 10.45 1.93
C THR A 59 1.41 10.24 3.10
N LYS A 60 1.92 11.33 3.67
CA LYS A 60 2.73 11.26 4.90
C LYS A 60 1.99 10.55 6.05
N ARG A 61 0.66 10.72 6.13
CA ARG A 61 -0.14 10.08 7.17
C ARG A 61 -0.30 8.58 6.96
N MET A 62 -0.34 8.09 5.72
CA MET A 62 -0.44 6.66 5.41
C MET A 62 0.79 5.84 5.83
N ILE A 63 1.93 6.50 6.01
CA ILE A 63 3.23 5.86 6.27
C ILE A 63 3.54 5.91 7.76
N SER A 64 3.85 4.74 8.35
CA SER A 64 4.25 4.63 9.76
C SER A 64 5.47 3.74 9.94
N LYS A 65 6.22 3.97 11.02
CA LYS A 65 7.33 3.12 11.49
C LYS A 65 7.02 2.45 12.83
N SER A 66 5.96 2.86 13.49
CA SER A 66 5.62 2.45 14.87
C SER A 66 4.43 1.52 14.92
N GLU A 67 3.43 1.74 14.07
CA GLU A 67 2.12 1.10 14.19
C GLU A 67 1.55 0.68 12.82
N LEU A 68 0.78 -0.40 12.83
CA LEU A 68 0.05 -0.90 11.66
C LEU A 68 -1.45 -0.69 11.88
N GLU A 69 -1.90 0.55 11.69
CA GLU A 69 -3.31 0.89 11.81
C GLU A 69 -4.13 0.40 10.62
N LEU A 70 -5.31 -0.15 10.88
CA LEU A 70 -6.31 -0.57 9.91
C LEU A 70 -7.44 0.46 9.86
N TRP A 71 -7.49 1.23 8.78
CA TRP A 71 -8.40 2.37 8.60
C TRP A 71 -9.82 1.99 8.15
N PHE A 72 -9.98 0.94 7.36
CA PHE A 72 -11.27 0.47 6.83
C PHE A 72 -11.74 -0.83 7.49
N LYS A 73 -12.86 -1.40 7.07
CA LYS A 73 -13.35 -2.65 7.68
C LYS A 73 -12.60 -3.84 7.11
N THR A 74 -12.27 -3.78 5.83
CA THR A 74 -11.60 -4.87 5.12
C THR A 74 -10.22 -4.45 4.63
N HIS A 75 -9.22 -5.26 4.95
CA HIS A 75 -7.84 -5.00 4.58
C HIS A 75 -7.18 -6.26 4.02
N LYS A 76 -6.24 -6.01 3.12
CA LYS A 76 -5.25 -7.00 2.71
C LYS A 76 -3.89 -6.60 3.27
N LEU A 77 -2.99 -7.56 3.34
CA LEU A 77 -1.60 -7.38 3.74
C LEU A 77 -0.71 -7.94 2.66
N GLU A 78 0.30 -7.18 2.29
CA GLU A 78 1.35 -7.54 1.35
C GLU A 78 2.71 -7.31 2.01
N VAL A 79 3.62 -8.28 1.87
CA VAL A 79 5.01 -8.13 2.31
C VAL A 79 5.84 -7.62 1.14
N GLU A 80 6.54 -6.51 1.37
CA GLU A 80 7.24 -5.78 0.32
C GLU A 80 8.64 -5.32 0.74
N ILE A 81 9.48 -5.04 -0.26
CA ILE A 81 10.64 -4.17 -0.08
C ILE A 81 10.17 -2.73 -0.29
N ILE A 82 10.46 -1.87 0.67
CA ILE A 82 10.17 -0.45 0.60
C ILE A 82 11.48 0.28 0.33
N ALA A 83 11.53 1.10 -0.72
CA ALA A 83 12.66 1.96 -1.01
C ALA A 83 12.43 3.36 -0.46
N LEU A 84 13.43 3.96 0.18
CA LEU A 84 13.50 5.41 0.34
C LEU A 84 14.21 5.99 -0.87
N VAL A 85 13.57 6.91 -1.56
CA VAL A 85 13.97 7.41 -2.87
C VAL A 85 14.14 8.93 -2.83
N GLU A 86 15.14 9.43 -3.55
CA GLU A 86 15.31 10.84 -3.87
C GLU A 86 15.58 10.98 -5.38
N ASN A 87 14.71 11.68 -6.09
CA ASN A 87 14.80 11.89 -7.56
C ASN A 87 15.09 10.60 -8.34
N GLY A 88 14.28 9.56 -8.08
CA GLY A 88 14.39 8.25 -8.72
C GLY A 88 15.57 7.39 -8.26
N ARG A 89 16.46 7.89 -7.40
CA ARG A 89 17.58 7.14 -6.85
C ARG A 89 17.17 6.46 -5.55
N VAL A 90 17.36 5.15 -5.46
CA VAL A 90 17.18 4.39 -4.22
C VAL A 90 18.32 4.72 -3.25
N LEU A 91 17.98 5.30 -2.11
CA LEU A 91 18.95 5.63 -1.04
C LEU A 91 19.09 4.49 -0.03
N ARG A 92 17.97 3.89 0.37
CA ARG A 92 17.89 2.82 1.37
C ARG A 92 16.71 1.90 1.09
N THR A 93 16.77 0.66 1.57
CA THR A 93 15.67 -0.29 1.47
C THR A 93 15.27 -0.87 2.82
N TYR A 94 14.00 -1.20 2.97
CA TYR A 94 13.39 -1.69 4.20
C TYR A 94 12.54 -2.92 3.91
N LEU A 95 12.51 -3.88 4.83
CA LEU A 95 11.45 -4.87 4.87
C LEU A 95 10.21 -4.20 5.48
N GLY A 96 9.08 -4.24 4.79
CA GLY A 96 7.86 -3.63 5.28
C GLY A 96 6.59 -4.31 4.83
N LEU A 97 5.48 -3.69 5.21
CA LEU A 97 4.14 -4.19 4.99
C LEU A 97 3.32 -3.11 4.28
N GLU A 98 2.79 -3.44 3.11
CA GLU A 98 1.71 -2.66 2.53
C GLU A 98 0.38 -3.23 3.03
N VAL A 99 -0.54 -2.34 3.41
CA VAL A 99 -1.93 -2.68 3.70
C VAL A 99 -2.81 -2.00 2.67
N PRO A 100 -3.05 -2.65 1.52
CA PRO A 100 -4.04 -2.15 0.58
C PRO A 100 -5.41 -2.07 1.26
N ALA A 101 -6.14 -1.00 0.94
CA ALA A 101 -7.49 -0.77 1.42
C ALA A 101 -8.34 -0.09 0.34
N THR A 102 -9.55 -0.60 0.17
CA THR A 102 -10.55 0.00 -0.71
C THR A 102 -11.46 0.90 0.12
N ARG A 103 -11.89 2.03 -0.46
CA ARG A 103 -12.96 2.86 0.15
C ARG A 103 -14.34 2.26 -0.10
N PHE A 104 -14.45 1.20 -0.90
CA PHE A 104 -15.71 0.53 -1.20
C PHE A 104 -16.01 -0.61 -0.22
N THR A 105 -17.29 -0.96 -0.07
CA THR A 105 -17.75 -2.07 0.79
C THR A 105 -17.38 -3.47 0.27
N THR A 106 -16.82 -3.56 -0.94
CA THR A 106 -16.41 -4.81 -1.59
C THR A 106 -15.06 -4.68 -2.30
N TRP A 107 -14.36 -5.80 -2.41
CA TRP A 107 -13.14 -5.97 -3.21
C TRP A 107 -13.41 -6.54 -4.59
N ASP A 108 -14.62 -7.05 -4.84
CA ASP A 108 -15.04 -7.59 -6.13
C ASP A 108 -15.44 -6.43 -7.05
N LEU A 109 -14.42 -5.74 -7.55
CA LEU A 109 -14.56 -4.54 -8.35
C LEU A 109 -13.75 -4.66 -9.65
N PRO A 110 -14.28 -4.15 -10.77
CA PRO A 110 -13.50 -3.99 -12.00
C PRO A 110 -12.24 -3.14 -11.78
N LYS A 111 -11.23 -3.36 -12.62
CA LYS A 111 -9.92 -2.69 -12.52
C LYS A 111 -10.00 -1.15 -12.48
N HIS A 112 -10.98 -0.55 -13.15
CA HIS A 112 -11.11 0.91 -13.17
C HIS A 112 -11.46 1.50 -11.80
N TYR A 113 -12.14 0.77 -10.91
CA TYR A 113 -12.33 1.22 -9.53
C TYR A 113 -11.01 1.32 -8.78
N MET A 114 -10.09 0.38 -8.99
CA MET A 114 -8.75 0.46 -8.40
C MET A 114 -7.98 1.68 -8.94
N ILE A 115 -8.21 2.10 -10.18
CA ILE A 115 -7.61 3.33 -10.73
C ILE A 115 -8.18 4.56 -10.05
N ALA A 116 -9.50 4.66 -9.95
CA ALA A 116 -10.17 5.78 -9.27
C ALA A 116 -9.82 5.83 -7.77
N ASP A 117 -9.64 4.66 -7.17
CA ASP A 117 -9.35 4.49 -5.74
C ASP A 117 -7.83 4.40 -5.47
N ASP A 118 -7.02 5.16 -6.20
CA ASP A 118 -5.59 5.36 -5.94
C ASP A 118 -4.81 4.04 -5.76
N ALA A 119 -5.02 3.09 -6.67
CA ALA A 119 -4.46 1.74 -6.62
C ALA A 119 -4.73 0.97 -5.31
N PHE A 120 -5.83 1.28 -4.62
CA PHE A 120 -6.17 0.81 -3.28
C PHE A 120 -5.09 1.11 -2.24
N ALA A 121 -4.37 2.23 -2.38
CA ALA A 121 -3.42 2.70 -1.39
C ALA A 121 -4.12 2.89 -0.04
N GLY A 122 -3.64 2.20 0.98
CA GLY A 122 -4.18 2.26 2.34
C GLY A 122 -3.12 2.71 3.34
N ARG A 123 -2.28 1.78 3.77
CA ARG A 123 -1.21 2.05 4.76
C ARG A 123 0.10 1.42 4.34
N LEU A 124 1.19 2.02 4.78
CA LEU A 124 2.53 1.49 4.61
C LEU A 124 3.25 1.47 5.95
N PHE A 125 3.64 0.28 6.40
CA PHE A 125 4.51 0.12 7.57
C PHE A 125 5.96 -0.10 7.12
N VAL A 126 6.80 0.86 7.43
CA VAL A 126 8.24 0.82 7.16
C VAL A 126 8.95 0.16 8.33
N GLY A 127 9.36 -1.09 8.13
CA GLY A 127 10.03 -1.89 9.14
C GLY A 127 11.55 -1.68 9.17
N LYS A 128 12.28 -2.79 9.25
CA LYS A 128 13.74 -2.77 9.43
C LYS A 128 14.47 -2.53 8.10
N GLU A 129 15.50 -1.70 8.15
CA GLU A 129 16.43 -1.52 7.02
C GLU A 129 17.09 -2.85 6.65
N ILE A 130 17.19 -3.11 5.35
CA ILE A 130 17.69 -4.35 4.76
C ILE A 130 18.37 -4.06 3.43
N GLU A 131 19.47 -4.75 3.16
CA GLU A 131 20.23 -4.62 1.91
C GLU A 131 20.14 -5.91 1.08
N PRO A 132 20.30 -5.85 -0.26
CA PRO A 132 20.43 -7.04 -1.09
C PRO A 132 21.71 -7.83 -0.75
N PRO A 133 21.77 -9.14 -1.03
CA PRO A 133 20.65 -10.00 -1.43
C PRO A 133 19.64 -10.15 -0.27
N TYR A 134 18.34 -10.07 -0.59
CA TYR A 134 17.27 -10.03 0.41
C TYR A 134 16.94 -11.41 1.01
N GLY A 135 17.04 -12.46 0.20
CA GLY A 135 16.74 -13.83 0.60
C GLY A 135 15.23 -14.15 0.58
N HIS A 136 14.88 -15.24 1.25
CA HIS A 136 13.51 -15.76 1.33
C HIS A 136 12.89 -15.41 2.69
N PHE A 137 11.58 -15.17 2.69
CA PHE A 137 10.83 -14.76 3.86
C PHE A 137 9.61 -15.65 4.08
N LYS A 138 9.15 -15.70 5.32
CA LYS A 138 7.92 -16.37 5.77
C LYS A 138 7.03 -15.35 6.46
N LEU A 139 5.76 -15.36 6.13
CA LEU A 139 4.74 -14.54 6.78
C LEU A 139 3.92 -15.42 7.72
N PHE A 140 3.83 -14.98 8.98
CA PHE A 140 3.00 -15.57 10.00
C PHE A 140 1.93 -14.58 10.45
N ILE A 141 0.70 -15.07 10.62
CA ILE A 141 -0.38 -14.32 11.24
C ILE A 141 -0.90 -15.13 12.43
N ASN A 142 -0.91 -14.54 13.62
CA ASN A 142 -1.32 -15.19 14.87
C ASN A 142 -0.59 -16.53 15.15
N GLY A 143 0.65 -16.63 14.69
CA GLY A 143 1.49 -17.84 14.85
C GLY A 143 1.38 -18.84 13.69
N GLU A 144 0.37 -18.73 12.84
CA GLU A 144 0.18 -19.61 11.69
C GLU A 144 0.98 -19.14 10.48
N LEU A 145 1.65 -20.06 9.78
CA LEU A 145 2.34 -19.76 8.52
C LEU A 145 1.31 -19.58 7.40
N VAL A 146 1.21 -18.36 6.86
CA VAL A 146 0.21 -18.03 5.83
C VAL A 146 0.80 -17.89 4.43
N GLY A 147 2.12 -17.77 4.31
CA GLY A 147 2.79 -17.66 3.02
C GLY A 147 4.29 -17.50 3.13
N GLU A 148 4.96 -17.67 2.01
CA GLU A 148 6.40 -17.55 1.89
C GLU A 148 6.80 -17.06 0.49
N GLY A 149 7.95 -16.43 0.37
CA GLY A 149 8.40 -15.88 -0.90
C GLY A 149 9.66 -15.02 -0.80
N ALA A 150 10.14 -14.56 -1.94
CA ALA A 150 11.34 -13.72 -2.05
C ALA A 150 11.11 -12.61 -3.09
N PRO A 151 11.68 -11.41 -2.90
CA PRO A 151 11.69 -10.37 -3.93
C PRO A 151 12.38 -10.87 -5.20
N THR A 152 11.72 -10.79 -6.34
CA THR A 152 12.27 -11.17 -7.66
C THR A 152 12.76 -9.98 -8.48
N TYR A 153 12.78 -8.79 -7.87
CA TYR A 153 13.10 -7.53 -8.50
C TYR A 153 14.20 -6.78 -7.75
N ASN A 154 14.86 -5.85 -8.44
CA ASN A 154 15.71 -4.84 -7.83
C ASN A 154 14.88 -3.54 -7.66
N PRO A 155 14.73 -2.98 -6.44
CA PRO A 155 13.98 -1.75 -6.23
C PRO A 155 14.36 -0.59 -7.16
N GLN A 156 15.65 -0.48 -7.54
CA GLN A 156 16.11 0.57 -8.46
C GLN A 156 15.50 0.45 -9.87
N ASN A 157 15.05 -0.74 -10.27
CA ASN A 157 14.40 -0.98 -11.56
C ASN A 157 12.87 -0.74 -11.51
N VAL A 158 12.30 -0.64 -10.30
CA VAL A 158 10.85 -0.45 -10.08
C VAL A 158 10.54 1.04 -9.91
N VAL A 159 11.43 1.76 -9.21
CA VAL A 159 11.30 3.20 -8.93
C VAL A 159 11.36 4.02 -10.23
N LYS A 160 10.47 5.01 -10.37
CA LYS A 160 10.44 5.94 -11.51
C LYS A 160 11.40 7.12 -11.31
N PRO A 161 11.93 7.73 -12.40
CA PRO A 161 12.96 8.78 -12.32
C PRO A 161 12.60 10.05 -11.51
N ASP A 162 11.33 10.35 -11.36
CA ASP A 162 10.80 11.56 -10.72
C ASP A 162 10.28 11.32 -9.29
N GLN A 163 10.30 10.08 -8.81
CA GLN A 163 9.78 9.76 -7.48
C GLN A 163 10.73 10.20 -6.37
N THR A 164 10.15 10.78 -5.31
CA THR A 164 10.82 11.08 -4.05
C THR A 164 9.93 10.68 -2.88
N GLY A 165 10.50 10.12 -1.82
CA GLY A 165 9.78 9.58 -0.67
C GLY A 165 9.89 8.06 -0.56
N TYR A 166 8.94 7.43 0.14
CA TYR A 166 8.92 5.97 0.27
C TYR A 166 8.20 5.31 -0.91
N VAL A 167 8.77 4.26 -1.49
CA VAL A 167 8.14 3.51 -2.59
C VAL A 167 7.94 2.06 -2.17
N SER A 168 6.67 1.64 -2.12
CA SER A 168 6.30 0.23 -1.99
C SER A 168 6.53 -0.46 -3.33
N CYS A 169 7.53 -1.34 -3.40
CA CYS A 169 8.08 -1.84 -4.68
C CYS A 169 7.34 -3.07 -5.25
N GLY A 170 6.25 -3.52 -4.61
CA GLY A 170 5.40 -4.61 -5.07
C GLY A 170 5.56 -5.89 -4.26
N ALA A 171 4.44 -6.56 -4.03
CA ALA A 171 4.35 -7.69 -3.12
C ALA A 171 5.17 -8.91 -3.56
N PHE A 172 5.93 -9.49 -2.64
CA PHE A 172 6.53 -10.81 -2.83
C PHE A 172 5.91 -11.91 -1.92
N ILE A 173 5.08 -11.53 -0.93
CA ILE A 173 4.14 -12.42 -0.24
C ILE A 173 2.79 -11.71 -0.14
N GLY A 174 1.70 -12.44 -0.36
CA GLY A 174 0.33 -11.91 -0.34
C GLY A 174 -0.22 -11.55 -1.73
N PRO A 175 -1.39 -10.92 -1.78
CA PRO A 175 -2.14 -10.38 -0.64
C PRO A 175 -2.81 -11.44 0.24
N VAL A 176 -2.85 -11.21 1.55
CA VAL A 176 -3.63 -12.02 2.52
C VAL A 176 -4.58 -11.14 3.32
N LYS A 177 -5.76 -11.65 3.70
CA LYS A 177 -6.71 -10.90 4.52
C LYS A 177 -6.17 -10.74 5.94
N ILE A 178 -6.33 -9.55 6.52
CA ILE A 178 -6.01 -9.28 7.94
C ILE A 178 -7.15 -8.54 8.64
N SER A 179 -7.18 -8.65 9.97
CA SER A 179 -8.16 -8.03 10.86
C SER A 179 -7.47 -7.30 12.02
N LYS A 180 -8.21 -6.39 12.66
CA LYS A 180 -7.73 -5.72 13.88
C LYS A 180 -7.44 -6.74 14.96
N GLY A 181 -6.30 -6.59 15.64
CA GLY A 181 -5.81 -7.50 16.66
C GLY A 181 -4.83 -8.55 16.13
N ASP A 182 -4.76 -8.80 14.83
CA ASP A 182 -3.85 -9.80 14.25
C ASP A 182 -2.39 -9.47 14.57
N LEU A 183 -1.65 -10.47 15.06
CA LEU A 183 -0.21 -10.39 15.24
C LEU A 183 0.48 -10.85 13.96
N ILE A 184 1.13 -9.92 13.28
CA ILE A 184 1.81 -10.16 12.01
C ILE A 184 3.31 -10.27 12.28
N ARG A 185 3.92 -11.34 11.81
CA ARG A 185 5.36 -11.56 11.92
C ARG A 185 5.92 -12.00 10.57
N VAL A 186 6.94 -11.30 10.09
CA VAL A 186 7.70 -11.70 8.90
C VAL A 186 9.08 -12.12 9.34
N GLU A 187 9.50 -13.32 8.94
CA GLU A 187 10.80 -13.90 9.27
C GLU A 187 11.64 -14.13 8.01
N GLY A 188 12.94 -13.84 8.07
CA GLY A 188 13.90 -14.01 6.98
C GLY A 188 15.23 -13.37 7.36
N LYS A 189 15.90 -12.69 6.41
CA LYS A 189 17.15 -11.95 6.70
C LYS A 189 16.98 -10.88 7.79
N LYS A 190 15.78 -10.31 7.90
CA LYS A 190 15.34 -9.46 9.00
C LYS A 190 13.97 -9.95 9.48
N THR A 191 13.71 -9.80 10.78
CA THR A 191 12.42 -10.11 11.37
C THR A 191 11.71 -8.85 11.80
N ILE A 192 10.47 -8.66 11.34
CA ILE A 192 9.54 -7.64 11.84
C ILE A 192 8.35 -8.34 12.49
N GLN A 193 7.83 -7.74 13.56
CA GLN A 193 6.61 -8.18 14.22
C GLN A 193 5.82 -6.95 14.63
N VAL A 194 4.54 -6.90 14.25
CA VAL A 194 3.66 -5.78 14.53
C VAL A 194 2.23 -6.29 14.72
N ARG A 195 1.46 -5.63 15.59
CA ARG A 195 0.04 -5.92 15.74
C ARG A 195 -0.76 -4.95 14.89
N ALA A 196 -1.73 -5.47 14.14
CA ALA A 196 -2.70 -4.66 13.43
C ALA A 196 -3.67 -4.00 14.44
N THR A 197 -3.82 -2.68 14.40
CA THR A 197 -4.65 -1.89 15.35
C THR A 197 -5.83 -1.21 14.67
#